data_AF-A0A1Y1YHB6-F1
#
_entry.id   AF-A0A1Y1YHB6-F1
#
_cell.length_a   1.000
_cell.length_b   1.000
_cell.length_c   1.000
_cell.angle_alpha   90.00
_cell.angle_beta   90.00
_cell.angle_gamma   90.00
#
_symmetry.space_group_name_H-M   'P 1'
#
loop_
_entity.id
_entity.type
_entity.pdbx_description
1 polymer ?
#
loop_
_entity_poly.entity_id
_entity_poly.type
_entity_poly.pdbx_seq_one_letter_code
_entity_poly.pdbx_strand_id
1 'polypeptide(L)'
;MEKAITPKDHVITSYRCHGFTWIRGGSIKSVLAELMGRKDGISQGKGGSMHMFSNRFYGGNGIVGAQVPLGAGLAFTSQYTEDGSCSFGLYGDGAANQGQVYEAFNMAKLWNLPAVFVCENNLYGMGTSAERSSANVEYFKRGDYIPGIKVNGMDVLSVYQACKYAREWTTSGKGPIILEMHTYRYGGHSMSDPGTTYRTREEVQTMRSTRDPVTGLKARLLNEGIATEEELKSIEKRTRKIVDEEAAAAKASPEPEVQELWTDIYAPGSEPKFLRGRHSQEVHHY
;
A
#
# COMPACT_ATOMS: atom_id res chain seq x y z
N MET A 1 -4.46 9.05 -3.94
CA MET A 1 -4.96 8.86 -2.57
C MET A 1 -4.41 9.90 -1.61
N GLU A 2 -3.09 9.96 -1.33
CA GLU A 2 -2.54 10.80 -0.24
C GLU A 2 -3.00 12.25 -0.22
N LYS A 3 -3.01 12.92 -1.39
CA LYS A 3 -3.45 14.31 -1.50
C LYS A 3 -4.94 14.55 -1.19
N ALA A 4 -5.75 13.49 -1.17
CA ALA A 4 -7.19 13.54 -0.90
C ALA A 4 -7.54 13.16 0.55
N ILE A 5 -6.57 12.71 1.34
CA ILE A 5 -6.73 12.32 2.75
C ILE A 5 -5.89 13.22 3.65
N THR A 6 -5.97 12.99 4.95
CA THR A 6 -5.23 13.74 5.98
C THR A 6 -4.18 12.86 6.66
N PRO A 7 -3.19 13.45 7.34
CA PRO A 7 -2.25 12.70 8.17
C PRO A 7 -2.89 11.90 9.32
N LYS A 8 -4.13 12.24 9.72
CA LYS A 8 -4.87 11.50 10.76
C LYS A 8 -5.48 10.21 10.25
N ASP A 9 -5.86 10.15 8.97
CA ASP A 9 -6.49 8.98 8.37
C ASP A 9 -5.54 7.78 8.37
N HIS A 10 -6.07 6.58 8.49
CA HIS A 10 -5.31 5.34 8.58
C HIS A 10 -5.15 4.73 7.20
N VAL A 11 -3.97 4.19 6.90
CA VAL A 11 -3.70 3.48 5.64
C VAL A 11 -3.11 2.11 5.97
N ILE A 12 -3.62 1.07 5.35
CA ILE A 12 -3.07 -0.28 5.45
C ILE A 12 -3.17 -0.99 4.11
N THR A 13 -2.11 -1.70 3.70
CA THR A 13 -2.09 -2.38 2.39
C THR A 13 -1.37 -3.73 2.48
N SER A 14 -1.32 -4.43 1.35
CA SER A 14 -0.57 -5.68 1.18
C SER A 14 0.92 -5.41 0.97
N TYR A 15 1.69 -6.41 0.56
CA TYR A 15 3.15 -6.34 0.39
C TYR A 15 3.66 -5.37 -0.68
N ARG A 16 2.82 -4.89 -1.62
CA ARG A 16 3.24 -3.90 -2.65
C ARG A 16 3.18 -2.47 -2.09
N CYS A 17 3.98 -2.21 -1.06
CA CYS A 17 3.77 -1.05 -0.20
C CYS A 17 4.75 0.11 -0.36
N HIS A 18 5.83 -0.03 -1.15
CA HIS A 18 6.96 0.94 -1.14
C HIS A 18 6.52 2.40 -1.39
N GLY A 19 5.61 2.62 -2.35
CA GLY A 19 5.06 3.94 -2.63
C GLY A 19 4.23 4.50 -1.47
N PHE A 20 3.42 3.66 -0.82
CA PHE A 20 2.65 4.05 0.38
C PHE A 20 3.57 4.36 1.56
N THR A 21 4.60 3.55 1.79
CA THR A 21 5.59 3.79 2.83
C THR A 21 6.25 5.15 2.66
N TRP A 22 6.72 5.47 1.44
CA TRP A 22 7.36 6.74 1.13
C TRP A 22 6.43 7.94 1.37
N ILE A 23 5.19 7.89 0.86
CA ILE A 23 4.26 9.03 1.00
C ILE A 23 3.68 9.16 2.42
N ARG A 24 3.73 8.11 3.24
CA ARG A 24 3.20 8.07 4.62
C ARG A 24 4.27 8.16 5.72
N GLY A 25 5.44 8.70 5.41
CA GLY A 25 6.43 9.08 6.43
C GLY A 25 7.78 8.37 6.33
N GLY A 26 7.94 7.43 5.41
CA GLY A 26 9.27 6.90 5.06
C GLY A 26 10.05 7.87 4.17
N SER A 27 11.38 7.87 4.29
CA SER A 27 12.26 8.50 3.28
C SER A 27 12.61 7.50 2.18
N ILE A 28 13.15 7.99 1.06
CA ILE A 28 13.66 7.10 0.00
C ILE A 28 14.80 6.25 0.57
N LYS A 29 15.72 6.86 1.33
CA LYS A 29 16.78 6.15 2.03
C LYS A 29 16.24 5.05 2.93
N SER A 30 15.24 5.31 3.78
CA SER A 30 14.75 4.30 4.75
C SER A 30 14.06 3.13 4.06
N VAL A 31 13.33 3.38 2.96
CA VAL A 31 12.71 2.31 2.16
C VAL A 31 13.78 1.46 1.47
N LEU A 32 14.76 2.08 0.81
CA LEU A 32 15.83 1.37 0.10
C LEU A 32 16.77 0.62 1.07
N ALA A 33 17.08 1.21 2.22
CA ALA A 33 17.89 0.59 3.26
C ALA A 33 17.21 -0.68 3.81
N GLU A 34 15.88 -0.64 4.01
CA GLU A 34 15.11 -1.81 4.43
C GLU A 34 15.12 -2.91 3.37
N LEU A 35 15.00 -2.56 2.08
CA LEU A 35 15.14 -3.54 0.98
C LEU A 35 16.51 -4.21 0.93
N MET A 36 17.54 -3.52 1.43
CA MET A 36 18.92 -4.02 1.51
C MET A 36 19.25 -4.63 2.89
N GLY A 37 18.28 -4.75 3.81
CA GLY A 37 18.50 -5.30 5.15
C GLY A 37 19.47 -4.48 5.99
N ARG A 38 19.49 -3.15 5.84
CA ARG A 38 20.42 -2.25 6.54
C ARG A 38 19.78 -1.64 7.79
N LYS A 39 20.63 -1.24 8.75
CA LYS A 39 20.22 -0.64 10.03
C LYS A 39 19.35 0.62 9.87
N ASP A 40 19.65 1.45 8.88
CA ASP A 40 18.86 2.67 8.59
C ASP A 40 17.52 2.36 7.87
N GLY A 41 17.19 1.08 7.69
CA GLY A 41 15.89 0.65 7.18
C GLY A 41 14.75 1.13 8.09
N ILE A 42 13.57 1.37 7.51
CA ILE A 42 12.41 1.85 8.27
C ILE A 42 11.96 0.86 9.37
N SER A 43 12.28 -0.42 9.21
CA SER A 43 12.07 -1.49 10.20
C SER A 43 13.42 -2.06 10.65
N GLN A 44 14.49 -1.26 10.57
CA GLN A 44 15.86 -1.59 10.97
C GLN A 44 16.43 -2.86 10.31
N GLY A 45 15.99 -3.17 9.08
CA GLY A 45 16.41 -4.35 8.34
C GLY A 45 15.74 -5.66 8.76
N LYS A 46 14.80 -5.63 9.73
CA LYS A 46 14.09 -6.81 10.22
C LYS A 46 12.88 -7.19 9.36
N GLY A 47 12.28 -6.23 8.65
CA GLY A 47 11.01 -6.42 7.94
C GLY A 47 11.16 -6.73 6.45
N GLY A 48 12.19 -6.19 5.82
CA GLY A 48 12.42 -6.28 4.39
C GLY A 48 11.30 -5.62 3.56
N SER A 49 11.16 -6.07 2.31
CA SER A 49 10.28 -5.45 1.31
C SER A 49 8.80 -5.38 1.70
N MET A 50 8.32 -6.38 2.43
CA MET A 50 6.89 -6.54 2.68
C MET A 50 6.44 -5.84 3.97
N HIS A 51 7.32 -5.60 4.94
CA HIS A 51 6.96 -5.20 6.30
C HIS A 51 7.59 -3.87 6.69
N MET A 52 7.06 -2.80 6.11
CA MET A 52 7.44 -1.41 6.39
C MET A 52 6.29 -0.70 7.07
N PHE A 53 6.52 -0.02 8.20
CA PHE A 53 5.47 0.66 8.97
C PHE A 53 5.86 2.12 9.22
N SER A 54 4.88 3.01 9.36
CA SER A 54 5.12 4.39 9.77
C SER A 54 3.89 4.95 10.47
N ASN A 55 3.96 6.20 10.93
CA ASN A 55 2.85 6.81 11.64
C ASN A 55 1.56 6.79 10.79
N ARG A 56 0.49 6.20 11.33
CA ARG A 56 -0.81 6.02 10.65
C ARG A 56 -0.70 5.31 9.29
N PHE A 57 0.36 4.52 9.08
CA PHE A 57 0.49 3.57 8.00
C PHE A 57 0.85 2.21 8.60
N TYR A 58 -0.13 1.33 8.63
CA TYR A 58 -0.09 0.04 9.34
C TYR A 58 0.50 -1.07 8.45
N GLY A 59 1.34 -0.63 7.53
CA GLY A 59 2.32 -1.37 6.81
C GLY A 59 1.86 -2.14 5.59
N GLY A 60 2.86 -2.80 5.02
CA GLY A 60 2.67 -3.88 4.07
C GLY A 60 2.46 -5.20 4.81
N ASN A 61 1.48 -5.96 4.34
CA ASN A 61 1.08 -7.21 4.96
C ASN A 61 1.29 -8.35 3.96
N GLY A 62 2.04 -9.38 4.39
CA GLY A 62 2.43 -10.51 3.53
C GLY A 62 1.32 -11.55 3.33
N ILE A 63 0.36 -11.63 4.25
CA ILE A 63 -0.74 -12.60 4.20
C ILE A 63 -1.90 -11.99 3.42
N VAL A 64 -2.20 -12.58 2.26
CA VAL A 64 -3.19 -12.07 1.31
C VAL A 64 -4.57 -11.96 1.97
N GLY A 65 -5.09 -10.74 2.05
CA GLY A 65 -6.43 -10.43 2.58
C GLY A 65 -6.47 -10.14 4.08
N ALA A 66 -5.42 -10.50 4.84
CA ALA A 66 -5.38 -10.30 6.30
C ALA A 66 -5.44 -8.82 6.71
N GLN A 67 -4.94 -7.93 5.85
CA GLN A 67 -4.98 -6.49 6.10
C GLN A 67 -6.39 -5.89 6.00
N VAL A 68 -7.36 -6.58 5.40
CA VAL A 68 -8.71 -6.03 5.20
C VAL A 68 -9.50 -5.99 6.52
N PRO A 69 -9.59 -7.09 7.31
CA PRO A 69 -10.13 -7.02 8.66
C PRO A 69 -9.36 -6.05 9.57
N LEU A 70 -8.03 -6.00 9.47
CA LEU A 70 -7.22 -5.03 10.24
C LEU A 70 -7.60 -3.59 9.87
N GLY A 71 -7.79 -3.29 8.58
CA GLY A 71 -8.28 -2.00 8.10
C GLY A 71 -9.66 -1.64 8.66
N ALA A 72 -10.57 -2.61 8.78
CA ALA A 72 -11.86 -2.41 9.43
C ALA A 72 -11.71 -2.13 10.94
N GLY A 73 -10.81 -2.84 11.64
CA GLY A 73 -10.49 -2.56 13.05
C GLY A 73 -9.90 -1.16 13.29
N LEU A 74 -9.09 -0.66 12.35
CA LEU A 74 -8.61 0.71 12.36
C LEU A 74 -9.76 1.71 12.18
N ALA A 75 -10.72 1.44 11.29
CA ALA A 75 -11.92 2.28 11.16
C ALA A 75 -12.78 2.26 12.43
N PHE A 76 -12.90 1.09 13.08
CA PHE A 76 -13.55 0.98 14.38
C PHE A 76 -12.85 1.84 15.43
N THR A 77 -11.52 1.89 15.43
CA THR A 77 -10.77 2.79 16.32
C THR A 77 -11.15 4.25 16.07
N SER A 78 -11.17 4.71 14.81
CA SER A 78 -11.58 6.07 14.45
C SER A 78 -12.99 6.42 14.95
N GLN A 79 -13.93 5.47 14.81
CA GLN A 79 -15.30 5.62 15.32
C GLN A 79 -15.33 5.66 16.85
N TYR A 80 -14.63 4.74 17.51
CA TYR A 80 -14.61 4.58 18.96
C TYR A 80 -13.97 5.77 19.67
N THR A 81 -12.91 6.35 19.09
CA THR A 81 -12.22 7.52 19.66
C THR A 81 -12.78 8.86 19.16
N GLU A 82 -13.76 8.83 18.25
CA GLU A 82 -14.40 10.01 17.65
C GLU A 82 -13.39 11.04 17.09
N ASP A 83 -12.26 10.58 16.54
CA ASP A 83 -11.14 11.46 16.17
C ASP A 83 -11.29 12.10 14.77
N GLY A 84 -12.42 11.82 14.11
CA GLY A 84 -12.78 12.31 12.78
C GLY A 84 -11.95 11.72 11.64
N SER A 85 -11.16 10.68 11.92
CA SER A 85 -10.39 9.96 10.90
C SER A 85 -11.21 8.84 10.26
N CYS A 86 -10.68 8.29 9.16
CA CYS A 86 -11.19 7.09 8.52
C CYS A 86 -10.04 6.14 8.18
N SER A 87 -10.35 4.91 7.79
CA SER A 87 -9.35 3.92 7.37
C SER A 87 -9.47 3.62 5.88
N PHE A 88 -8.34 3.64 5.18
CA PHE A 88 -8.19 3.12 3.83
C PHE A 88 -7.52 1.74 3.90
N GLY A 89 -8.32 0.69 3.72
CA GLY A 89 -7.88 -0.71 3.69
C GLY A 89 -7.74 -1.21 2.26
N LEU A 90 -6.51 -1.32 1.77
CA LEU A 90 -6.21 -1.69 0.39
C LEU A 90 -5.93 -3.18 0.22
N TYR A 91 -6.40 -3.75 -0.88
CA TYR A 91 -6.20 -5.16 -1.27
C TYR A 91 -6.20 -5.31 -2.79
N GLY A 92 -5.57 -6.36 -3.32
CA GLY A 92 -5.53 -6.62 -4.77
C GLY A 92 -6.74 -7.43 -5.27
N ASP A 93 -6.92 -7.48 -6.59
CA ASP A 93 -7.95 -8.30 -7.26
C ASP A 93 -7.94 -9.78 -6.82
N GLY A 94 -6.76 -10.41 -6.75
CA GLY A 94 -6.64 -11.77 -6.23
C GLY A 94 -6.98 -11.90 -4.72
N ALA A 95 -6.71 -10.86 -3.93
CA ALA A 95 -7.04 -10.86 -2.50
C ALA A 95 -8.54 -10.70 -2.23
N ALA A 96 -9.27 -10.13 -3.20
CA ALA A 96 -10.67 -9.83 -3.04
C ALA A 96 -11.55 -11.11 -2.90
N ASN A 97 -11.01 -12.30 -3.21
CA ASN A 97 -11.71 -13.59 -3.06
C ASN A 97 -11.49 -14.24 -1.68
N GLN A 98 -10.75 -13.61 -0.78
CA GLN A 98 -10.53 -14.12 0.58
C GLN A 98 -11.81 -14.01 1.42
N GLY A 99 -12.19 -15.07 2.13
CA GLY A 99 -13.42 -15.09 2.94
C GLY A 99 -13.48 -13.96 3.97
N GLN A 100 -12.36 -13.72 4.67
CA GLN A 100 -12.23 -12.65 5.67
C GLN A 100 -12.52 -11.23 5.13
N VAL A 101 -12.41 -11.00 3.81
CA VAL A 101 -12.79 -9.71 3.20
C VAL A 101 -14.30 -9.48 3.33
N TYR A 102 -15.11 -10.52 3.10
CA TYR A 102 -16.56 -10.44 3.18
C TYR A 102 -17.04 -10.40 4.64
N GLU A 103 -16.35 -11.09 5.55
CA GLU A 103 -16.59 -10.95 6.99
C GLU A 103 -16.35 -9.51 7.46
N ALA A 104 -15.25 -8.90 7.00
CA ALA A 104 -14.93 -7.50 7.28
C ALA A 104 -15.96 -6.54 6.68
N PHE A 105 -16.44 -6.79 5.45
CA PHE A 105 -17.52 -6.01 4.84
C PHE A 105 -18.80 -6.05 5.67
N ASN A 106 -19.23 -7.25 6.07
CA ASN A 106 -20.43 -7.43 6.87
C ASN A 106 -20.36 -6.64 8.19
N MET A 107 -19.28 -6.81 8.96
CA MET A 107 -19.12 -6.08 10.22
C MET A 107 -18.97 -4.58 10.02
N ALA A 108 -18.20 -4.16 9.01
CA ALA A 108 -18.02 -2.74 8.71
C ALA A 108 -19.35 -2.06 8.36
N LYS A 109 -20.21 -2.74 7.59
CA LYS A 109 -21.54 -2.21 7.28
C LYS A 109 -22.46 -2.24 8.49
N LEU A 110 -22.48 -3.34 9.23
CA LEU A 110 -23.32 -3.50 10.43
C LEU A 110 -23.10 -2.38 11.45
N TRP A 111 -21.85 -1.96 11.64
CA TRP A 111 -21.48 -0.90 12.58
C TRP A 111 -21.33 0.49 11.93
N ASN A 112 -21.62 0.61 10.62
CA ASN A 112 -21.38 1.81 9.81
C ASN A 112 -19.99 2.42 10.06
N LEU A 113 -18.95 1.58 10.00
CA LEU A 113 -17.57 2.01 10.21
C LEU A 113 -17.11 3.02 9.15
N PRO A 114 -16.25 3.99 9.49
CA PRO A 114 -15.63 4.90 8.54
C PRO A 114 -14.49 4.20 7.76
N ALA A 115 -14.82 3.13 7.04
CA ALA A 115 -13.89 2.31 6.28
C ALA A 115 -14.04 2.52 4.76
N VAL A 116 -12.94 2.87 4.10
CA VAL A 116 -12.81 2.85 2.64
C VAL A 116 -12.05 1.60 2.25
N PHE A 117 -12.74 0.66 1.61
CA PHE A 117 -12.16 -0.57 1.10
C PHE A 117 -11.69 -0.34 -0.33
N VAL A 118 -10.40 -0.53 -0.62
CA VAL A 118 -9.83 -0.21 -1.93
C VAL A 118 -9.31 -1.48 -2.60
N CYS A 119 -9.95 -1.90 -3.69
CA CYS A 119 -9.46 -2.97 -4.54
C CYS A 119 -8.52 -2.39 -5.62
N GLU A 120 -7.21 -2.63 -5.50
CA GLU A 120 -6.22 -2.33 -6.54
C GLU A 120 -6.25 -3.43 -7.61
N ASN A 121 -7.21 -3.31 -8.53
CA ASN A 121 -7.38 -4.24 -9.64
C ASN A 121 -6.33 -3.97 -10.71
N ASN A 122 -5.25 -4.76 -10.69
CA ASN A 122 -4.17 -4.71 -11.68
C ASN A 122 -4.28 -5.84 -12.73
N LEU A 123 -5.46 -6.46 -12.81
CA LEU A 123 -5.86 -7.55 -13.71
C LEU A 123 -5.30 -8.94 -13.39
N TYR A 124 -4.30 -9.06 -12.50
CA TYR A 124 -3.61 -10.31 -12.23
C TYR A 124 -3.26 -10.55 -10.75
N GLY A 125 -3.88 -11.57 -10.17
CA GLY A 125 -3.48 -12.17 -8.89
C GLY A 125 -2.30 -13.11 -9.09
N MET A 126 -1.08 -12.63 -8.83
CA MET A 126 0.16 -13.33 -9.19
C MET A 126 0.21 -13.63 -10.69
N GLY A 127 -0.04 -14.87 -11.13
CA GLY A 127 -0.11 -15.27 -12.53
C GLY A 127 -1.51 -15.64 -13.03
N THR A 128 -2.55 -15.44 -12.21
CA THR A 128 -3.93 -15.76 -12.57
C THR A 128 -4.68 -14.48 -12.90
N SER A 129 -5.27 -14.39 -14.09
CA SER A 129 -6.07 -13.23 -14.48
C SER A 129 -7.34 -13.11 -13.65
N ALA A 130 -7.89 -11.90 -13.55
CA ALA A 130 -9.16 -11.62 -12.88
C ALA A 130 -10.29 -12.56 -13.38
N GLU A 131 -10.43 -12.72 -14.69
CA GLU A 131 -11.45 -13.57 -15.33
C GLU A 131 -11.32 -15.07 -14.97
N ARG A 132 -10.12 -15.52 -14.61
CA ARG A 132 -9.86 -16.92 -14.23
C ARG A 132 -9.97 -17.16 -12.74
N SER A 133 -10.00 -16.10 -11.93
CA SER A 133 -10.00 -16.18 -10.47
C SER A 133 -11.31 -15.73 -9.85
N SER A 134 -12.09 -14.90 -10.54
CA SER A 134 -13.32 -14.29 -10.02
C SER A 134 -14.48 -14.51 -10.97
N ALA A 135 -15.58 -15.09 -10.47
CA ALA A 135 -16.82 -15.22 -11.24
C ALA A 135 -17.48 -13.86 -11.55
N ASN A 136 -17.22 -12.84 -10.72
CA ASN A 136 -17.58 -11.45 -10.94
C ASN A 136 -16.33 -10.58 -10.82
N VAL A 137 -15.92 -9.98 -11.94
CA VAL A 137 -14.77 -9.07 -12.05
C VAL A 137 -15.13 -7.59 -11.82
N GLU A 138 -16.39 -7.29 -11.53
CA GLU A 138 -16.82 -5.97 -11.05
C GLU A 138 -16.55 -5.86 -9.54
N TYR A 139 -15.28 -5.73 -9.16
CA TYR A 139 -14.81 -5.74 -7.77
C TYR A 139 -15.50 -4.69 -6.90
N PHE A 140 -15.84 -3.53 -7.48
CA PHE A 140 -16.60 -2.47 -6.78
C PHE A 140 -18.00 -2.89 -6.31
N LYS A 141 -18.60 -3.94 -6.90
CA LYS A 141 -19.93 -4.44 -6.51
C LYS A 141 -19.89 -5.56 -5.47
N ARG A 142 -18.70 -6.07 -5.12
CA ARG A 142 -18.59 -7.28 -4.28
C ARG A 142 -18.84 -7.06 -2.79
N GLY A 143 -19.03 -5.81 -2.40
CA GLY A 143 -19.56 -5.48 -1.09
C GLY A 143 -21.06 -5.75 -0.93
N ASP A 144 -21.75 -6.12 -2.02
CA ASP A 144 -23.20 -6.33 -2.07
C ASP A 144 -23.99 -5.11 -1.56
N TYR A 145 -24.28 -5.08 -0.26
CA TYR A 145 -24.92 -3.97 0.44
C TYR A 145 -23.99 -2.77 0.74
N ILE A 146 -22.68 -2.88 0.51
CA ILE A 146 -21.75 -1.73 0.58
C ILE A 146 -21.69 -1.06 -0.80
N PRO A 147 -21.98 0.26 -0.91
CA PRO A 147 -21.86 0.96 -2.17
C PRO A 147 -20.42 0.97 -2.65
N GLY A 148 -20.23 0.95 -3.98
CA GLY A 148 -18.91 1.01 -4.56
C GLY A 148 -18.81 1.85 -5.83
N ILE A 149 -17.59 2.32 -6.10
CA ILE A 149 -17.25 3.16 -7.24
C ILE A 149 -16.09 2.52 -8.00
N LYS A 150 -16.25 2.34 -9.31
CA LYS A 150 -15.13 1.98 -10.19
C LYS A 150 -14.39 3.25 -10.61
N VAL A 151 -13.07 3.24 -10.44
CA VAL A 151 -12.19 4.39 -10.62
C VAL A 151 -11.12 4.04 -11.65
N ASN A 152 -10.83 4.97 -12.56
CA ASN A 152 -9.64 4.88 -13.40
C ASN A 152 -8.39 5.09 -12.54
N GLY A 153 -7.75 3.99 -12.12
CA GLY A 153 -6.54 4.01 -11.30
C GLY A 153 -5.28 4.46 -12.04
N MET A 154 -5.38 4.72 -13.36
CA MET A 154 -4.31 5.27 -14.19
C MET A 154 -4.42 6.78 -14.38
N ASP A 155 -5.48 7.42 -13.87
CA ASP A 155 -5.63 8.88 -13.86
C ASP A 155 -5.60 9.41 -12.41
N VAL A 156 -4.54 10.15 -12.09
CA VAL A 156 -4.31 10.69 -10.75
C VAL A 156 -5.43 11.62 -10.27
N LEU A 157 -6.12 12.32 -11.18
CA LEU A 157 -7.20 13.24 -10.82
C LEU A 157 -8.49 12.47 -10.53
N SER A 158 -8.80 11.42 -11.32
CA SER A 158 -9.87 10.47 -11.01
C SER A 158 -9.65 9.83 -9.63
N VAL A 159 -8.43 9.36 -9.34
CA VAL A 159 -8.09 8.79 -8.03
C VAL A 159 -8.23 9.83 -6.91
N TYR A 160 -7.78 11.07 -7.12
CA TYR A 160 -7.93 12.14 -6.14
C TYR A 160 -9.41 12.39 -5.79
N GLN A 161 -10.26 12.57 -6.80
CA GLN A 161 -11.68 12.87 -6.58
C GLN A 161 -12.40 11.69 -5.90
N ALA A 162 -12.14 10.46 -6.33
CA ALA A 162 -12.75 9.28 -5.73
C ALA A 162 -12.35 9.09 -4.27
N CYS A 163 -11.06 9.24 -3.94
CA CYS A 163 -10.59 9.15 -2.56
C CYS A 163 -11.16 10.28 -1.69
N LYS A 164 -11.25 11.51 -2.22
CA LYS A 164 -11.82 12.66 -1.52
C LYS A 164 -13.30 12.40 -1.19
N TYR A 165 -14.07 11.99 -2.18
CA TYR A 165 -15.47 11.61 -2.00
C TYR A 165 -15.64 10.48 -0.98
N ALA A 166 -14.83 9.42 -1.08
CA ALA A 166 -14.92 8.27 -0.16
C ALA A 166 -14.58 8.65 1.29
N ARG A 167 -13.61 9.53 1.49
CA ARG A 167 -13.30 10.11 2.81
C ARG A 167 -14.48 10.91 3.34
N GLU A 168 -15.02 11.83 2.54
CA GLU A 168 -16.18 12.64 2.94
C GLU A 168 -17.40 11.76 3.25
N TRP A 169 -17.65 10.73 2.43
CA TRP A 169 -18.71 9.74 2.63
C TRP A 169 -18.58 9.06 4.00
N THR A 170 -17.44 8.43 4.26
CA THR A 170 -17.22 7.64 5.48
C THR A 170 -17.22 8.51 6.73
N THR A 171 -16.54 9.66 6.70
CA THR A 171 -16.49 10.59 7.84
C THR A 171 -17.80 11.34 8.08
N SER A 172 -18.72 11.40 7.10
CA SER A 172 -20.10 11.90 7.29
C SER A 172 -21.06 10.88 7.93
N GLY A 173 -20.57 9.71 8.35
CA GLY A 173 -21.36 8.69 9.05
C GLY A 173 -22.21 7.79 8.13
N LYS A 174 -21.97 7.79 6.82
CA LYS A 174 -22.71 6.95 5.85
C LYS A 174 -22.23 5.49 5.81
N GLY A 175 -21.32 5.13 6.72
CA GLY A 175 -20.70 3.81 6.79
C GLY A 175 -19.66 3.57 5.69
N PRO A 176 -19.31 2.30 5.42
CA PRO A 176 -18.21 1.96 4.52
C PRO A 176 -18.55 2.21 3.05
N ILE A 177 -17.50 2.28 2.22
CA ILE A 177 -17.59 2.37 0.77
C ILE A 177 -16.44 1.59 0.11
N ILE A 178 -16.70 0.99 -1.07
CA ILE A 178 -15.68 0.30 -1.86
C ILE A 178 -15.21 1.18 -3.02
N LEU A 179 -13.90 1.25 -3.25
CA LEU A 179 -13.31 1.81 -4.46
C LEU A 179 -12.58 0.69 -5.22
N GLU A 180 -12.94 0.46 -6.49
CA GLU A 180 -12.10 -0.35 -7.38
C GLU A 180 -11.19 0.57 -8.18
N MET A 181 -9.89 0.55 -7.88
CA MET A 181 -8.87 1.23 -8.65
C MET A 181 -8.44 0.32 -9.79
N HIS A 182 -8.99 0.56 -10.99
CA HIS A 182 -8.59 -0.15 -12.18
C HIS A 182 -7.24 0.39 -12.68
N THR A 183 -6.17 -0.35 -12.41
CA THR A 183 -4.78 0.07 -12.59
C THR A 183 -3.97 -1.03 -13.28
N TYR A 184 -2.64 -0.89 -13.33
CA TYR A 184 -1.77 -1.87 -13.96
C TYR A 184 -0.38 -1.90 -13.34
N ARG A 185 0.22 -3.10 -13.22
CA ARG A 185 1.62 -3.27 -12.84
C ARG A 185 2.49 -3.59 -14.06
N TYR A 186 3.51 -2.77 -14.30
CA TYR A 186 4.40 -3.01 -15.44
C TYR A 186 5.37 -4.17 -15.23
N GLY A 187 5.89 -4.33 -14.02
CA GLY A 187 6.68 -5.51 -13.64
C GLY A 187 5.82 -6.75 -13.44
N GLY A 188 6.46 -7.91 -13.35
CA GLY A 188 5.84 -9.15 -12.90
C GLY A 188 5.33 -9.07 -11.45
N HIS A 189 4.88 -10.18 -10.90
CA HIS A 189 4.31 -10.20 -9.55
C HIS A 189 5.35 -9.75 -8.50
N SER A 190 6.55 -10.30 -8.61
CA SER A 190 7.72 -10.02 -7.78
C SER A 190 8.99 -10.06 -8.67
N MET A 191 10.17 -9.91 -8.08
CA MET A 191 11.43 -10.03 -8.82
C MET A 191 11.68 -11.44 -9.38
N SER A 192 11.07 -12.49 -8.80
CA SER A 192 11.21 -13.86 -9.27
C SER A 192 10.23 -14.23 -10.40
N ASP A 193 9.29 -13.34 -10.72
CA ASP A 193 8.30 -13.53 -11.78
C ASP A 193 8.57 -12.55 -12.93
N PRO A 194 9.03 -13.01 -14.10
CA PRO A 194 9.20 -12.16 -15.28
C PRO A 194 7.88 -11.58 -15.82
N GLY A 195 6.74 -12.21 -15.51
CA GLY A 195 5.41 -11.76 -15.92
C GLY A 195 5.07 -11.95 -17.40
N THR A 196 5.75 -12.87 -18.09
CA THR A 196 5.58 -13.14 -19.53
C THR A 196 4.85 -14.46 -19.84
N THR A 197 4.55 -15.27 -18.83
CA THR A 197 3.90 -16.59 -19.01
C THR A 197 2.36 -16.52 -19.01
N TYR A 198 1.79 -15.41 -18.57
CA TYR A 198 0.34 -15.23 -18.38
C TYR A 198 -0.21 -13.94 -19.00
N ARG A 199 0.64 -13.16 -19.68
CA ARG A 199 0.30 -11.93 -20.43
C ARG A 199 1.39 -11.61 -21.44
N THR A 200 1.06 -10.83 -22.46
CA THR A 200 1.99 -10.52 -23.55
C THR A 200 2.84 -9.28 -23.25
N ARG A 201 3.98 -9.14 -23.93
CA ARG A 201 4.80 -7.92 -23.83
C ARG A 201 4.10 -6.73 -24.47
N GLU A 202 3.33 -6.99 -25.52
CA GLU A 202 2.53 -6.04 -26.27
C GLU A 202 1.44 -5.41 -25.39
N GLU A 203 0.79 -6.20 -24.52
CA GLU A 203 -0.18 -5.69 -23.54
C GLU A 203 0.48 -4.67 -22.60
N VAL A 204 1.62 -5.05 -22.00
CA VAL A 204 2.37 -4.18 -21.07
C VAL A 204 2.84 -2.90 -21.77
N GLN A 205 3.37 -3.02 -23.00
CA GLN A 205 3.84 -1.89 -23.79
C GLN A 205 2.67 -0.95 -24.15
N THR A 206 1.54 -1.50 -24.57
CA THR A 206 0.33 -0.74 -24.89
C THR A 206 -0.18 0.01 -23.67
N MET A 207 -0.25 -0.66 -22.51
CA MET A 207 -0.64 -0.01 -21.24
C MET A 207 0.30 1.13 -20.86
N ARG A 208 1.62 0.94 -21.03
CA ARG A 208 2.61 1.99 -20.73
C ARG A 208 2.55 3.15 -21.71
N SER A 209 2.38 2.91 -23.01
CA SER A 209 2.39 3.99 -24.01
C SER A 209 1.10 4.79 -24.04
N THR A 210 -0.04 4.18 -23.68
CA THR A 210 -1.35 4.81 -23.83
C THR A 210 -1.99 5.26 -22.51
N ARG A 211 -1.58 4.70 -21.37
CA ARG A 211 -2.25 4.91 -20.08
C ARG A 211 -1.31 5.20 -18.92
N ASP A 212 -0.01 5.42 -19.13
CA ASP A 212 0.92 5.70 -18.02
C ASP A 212 0.49 6.95 -17.20
N PRO A 213 0.38 6.85 -15.86
CA PRO A 213 -0.19 7.92 -15.05
C PRO A 213 0.71 9.15 -14.98
N VAL A 214 2.03 8.98 -15.10
CA VAL A 214 3.00 10.10 -15.07
C VAL A 214 2.95 10.85 -16.39
N THR A 215 2.97 10.12 -17.50
CA THR A 215 2.88 10.66 -18.87
C THR A 215 1.53 11.33 -19.10
N GLY A 216 0.44 10.71 -18.63
CA GLY A 216 -0.90 11.26 -18.71
C GLY A 216 -1.03 12.59 -17.96
N LEU A 217 -0.51 12.67 -16.73
CA LEU A 217 -0.49 13.92 -15.97
C LEU A 217 0.39 14.98 -16.65
N LYS A 218 1.59 14.61 -17.11
CA LYS A 218 2.50 15.51 -17.85
C LYS A 218 1.81 16.14 -19.05
N ALA A 219 1.17 15.34 -19.90
CA ALA A 219 0.47 15.82 -21.09
C ALA A 219 -0.64 16.82 -20.72
N ARG A 220 -1.38 16.54 -19.64
CA ARG A 220 -2.43 17.44 -19.15
C ARG A 220 -1.87 18.78 -18.65
N LEU A 221 -0.81 18.76 -17.85
CA LEU A 221 -0.16 19.97 -17.33
C LEU A 221 0.34 20.89 -18.45
N LEU A 222 0.90 20.30 -19.52
CA LEU A 222 1.36 21.04 -20.69
C LEU A 222 0.19 21.62 -21.49
N ASN A 223 -0.84 20.81 -21.77
CA ASN A 223 -2.01 21.24 -22.54
C ASN A 223 -2.82 22.35 -21.84
N GLU A 224 -2.87 22.33 -20.50
CA GLU A 224 -3.55 23.35 -19.70
C GLU A 224 -2.64 24.57 -19.41
N GLY A 225 -1.38 24.57 -19.87
CA GLY A 225 -0.43 25.68 -19.64
C GLY A 225 -0.03 25.87 -18.17
N ILE A 226 -0.19 24.83 -17.34
CA ILE A 226 0.12 24.86 -15.90
C ILE A 226 1.64 24.74 -15.66
N ALA A 227 2.35 24.05 -16.55
CA ALA A 227 3.79 23.90 -16.51
C ALA A 227 4.38 23.87 -17.92
N THR A 228 5.66 24.20 -18.04
CA THR A 228 6.43 24.08 -19.30
C THR A 228 7.18 22.76 -19.39
N GLU A 229 7.61 22.39 -20.60
CA GLU A 229 8.42 21.18 -20.81
C GLU A 229 9.76 21.27 -20.06
N GLU A 230 10.35 22.47 -20.00
CA GLU A 230 11.58 22.76 -19.28
C GLU A 230 11.43 22.57 -17.76
N GLU A 231 10.32 23.04 -17.18
CA GLU A 231 10.01 22.87 -15.77
C GLU A 231 9.85 21.40 -15.40
N LEU A 232 9.11 20.63 -16.21
CA LEU A 232 8.89 19.21 -15.97
C LEU A 232 10.19 18.40 -16.12
N LYS A 233 11.02 18.70 -17.12
CA LYS A 233 12.37 18.11 -17.26
C LYS A 233 13.27 18.44 -16.07
N SER A 234 13.18 19.66 -15.54
CA SER A 234 13.92 20.08 -14.35
C SER A 234 13.49 19.27 -13.11
N ILE A 235 12.20 19.02 -12.94
CA ILE A 235 11.66 18.17 -11.86
C ILE A 235 12.18 16.73 -12.01
N GLU A 236 12.15 16.16 -13.21
CA GLU A 236 12.65 14.80 -13.45
C GLU A 236 14.14 14.68 -13.11
N LYS A 237 14.97 15.61 -13.60
CA LYS A 237 16.42 15.62 -13.33
C LYS A 237 16.70 15.74 -11.84
N ARG A 238 15.98 16.61 -11.13
CA ARG A 238 16.11 16.79 -9.68
C ARG A 238 15.70 15.53 -8.92
N THR A 239 14.59 14.93 -9.32
CA THR A 239 14.06 13.69 -8.70
C THR A 239 15.05 12.55 -8.85
N ARG A 240 15.61 12.36 -10.05
CA ARG A 240 16.66 11.34 -10.29
C ARG A 240 17.88 11.57 -9.39
N LYS A 241 18.36 12.81 -9.30
CA LYS A 241 19.49 13.15 -8.42
C LYS A 241 19.19 12.79 -6.95
N ILE A 242 18.02 13.15 -6.44
CA ILE A 242 17.60 12.81 -5.07
C ILE A 242 17.58 11.30 -4.86
N VAL A 243 16.99 10.55 -5.81
CA VAL A 243 16.94 9.07 -5.71
C VAL A 243 18.34 8.47 -5.72
N ASP A 244 19.24 8.94 -6.59
CA ASP A 244 20.62 8.45 -6.67
C ASP A 244 21.40 8.72 -5.37
N GLU A 245 21.27 9.91 -4.79
CA GLU A 245 21.89 10.30 -3.52
C GLU A 245 21.37 9.46 -2.34
N GLU A 246 20.05 9.33 -2.23
CA GLU A 246 19.40 8.54 -1.17
C GLU A 246 19.71 7.04 -1.28
N ALA A 247 19.80 6.51 -2.51
CA ALA A 247 20.21 5.13 -2.76
C ALA A 247 21.67 4.87 -2.37
N ALA A 248 22.57 5.80 -2.68
CA ALA A 248 23.96 5.73 -2.24
C ALA A 248 24.08 5.76 -0.71
N ALA A 249 23.32 6.65 -0.04
CA ALA A 249 23.26 6.73 1.41
C ALA A 249 22.69 5.45 2.04
N ALA A 250 21.64 4.87 1.47
CA ALA A 250 21.08 3.60 1.92
C ALA A 250 22.09 2.45 1.78
N LYS A 251 22.87 2.42 0.68
CA LYS A 251 23.90 1.40 0.45
C LYS A 251 25.09 1.54 1.40
N ALA A 252 25.38 2.77 1.83
CA ALA A 252 26.44 3.06 2.80
C ALA A 252 26.03 2.75 4.26
N SER A 253 24.74 2.61 4.56
CA SER A 253 24.26 2.21 5.90
C SER A 253 24.82 0.85 6.29
N PRO A 254 25.31 0.65 7.51
CA PRO A 254 25.79 -0.66 7.96
C PRO A 254 24.65 -1.69 8.05
N GLU A 255 25.01 -2.96 8.11
CA GLU A 255 24.09 -4.03 8.54
C GLU A 255 23.71 -3.83 10.02
N PRO A 256 22.54 -4.33 10.46
CA PRO A 256 22.20 -4.38 11.88
C PRO A 256 23.21 -5.21 12.67
N GLU A 257 23.50 -4.77 13.89
CA GLU A 257 24.34 -5.54 14.80
C GLU A 257 23.65 -6.86 15.19
N VAL A 258 24.42 -7.91 15.46
CA VAL A 258 23.85 -9.25 15.80
C VAL A 258 22.94 -9.19 17.03
N GLN A 259 23.18 -8.26 17.95
CA GLN A 259 22.38 -8.03 19.15
C GLN A 259 20.95 -7.59 18.82
N GLU A 260 20.72 -6.93 17.68
CA GLU A 260 19.40 -6.52 17.22
C GLU A 260 18.48 -7.70 16.92
N LEU A 261 19.01 -8.92 16.78
CA LEU A 261 18.21 -10.12 16.59
C LEU A 261 17.26 -10.39 17.78
N TRP A 262 17.62 -9.91 18.97
CA TRP A 262 16.91 -10.20 20.22
C TRP A 262 15.98 -9.06 20.68
N THR A 263 15.98 -7.93 19.95
CA THR A 263 15.18 -6.74 20.28
C THR A 263 13.79 -6.81 19.65
N ASP A 264 12.85 -6.00 20.15
CA ASP A 264 11.51 -5.79 19.58
C ASP A 264 10.58 -7.02 19.49
N ILE A 265 10.85 -8.09 20.25
CA ILE A 265 9.99 -9.29 20.32
C ILE A 265 8.74 -9.03 21.18
N TYR A 266 8.93 -8.32 22.29
CA TYR A 266 7.87 -7.88 23.19
C TYR A 266 7.84 -6.35 23.22
N ALA A 267 6.69 -5.79 23.57
CA ALA A 267 6.59 -4.35 23.79
C ALA A 267 7.39 -3.97 25.06
N PRO A 268 8.02 -2.78 25.08
CA PRO A 268 8.74 -2.28 26.25
C PRO A 268 7.97 -2.45 27.56
N GLY A 269 8.54 -3.19 28.51
CA GLY A 269 7.96 -3.47 29.83
C GLY A 269 7.09 -4.73 29.91
N SER A 270 6.98 -5.51 28.84
CA SER A 270 6.26 -6.79 28.79
C SER A 270 7.16 -8.01 28.55
N GLU A 271 8.48 -7.80 28.59
CA GLU A 271 9.48 -8.82 28.32
C GLU A 271 9.53 -9.90 29.42
N PRO A 272 9.77 -11.17 29.08
CA PRO A 272 10.15 -12.18 30.07
C PRO A 272 11.57 -11.93 30.58
N LYS A 273 11.98 -12.62 31.64
CA LYS A 273 13.36 -12.49 32.19
C LYS A 273 14.46 -12.91 31.22
N PHE A 274 14.15 -13.81 30.29
CA PHE A 274 15.10 -14.33 29.33
C PHE A 274 14.37 -14.88 28.10
N LEU A 275 15.09 -14.94 26.98
CA LEU A 275 14.69 -15.61 25.76
C LEU A 275 15.71 -16.69 25.40
N ARG A 276 15.23 -17.89 25.07
CA ARG A 276 16.08 -18.93 24.51
C ARG A 276 16.43 -18.60 23.05
N GLY A 277 17.69 -18.72 22.71
CA GLY A 277 18.18 -18.60 21.34
C GLY A 277 18.01 -19.86 20.51
N ARG A 278 18.90 -20.05 19.53
CA ARG A 278 18.80 -21.13 18.53
C ARG A 278 18.97 -22.51 19.15
N HIS A 279 19.73 -22.62 20.23
CA HIS A 279 19.90 -23.85 21.00
C HIS A 279 19.68 -23.62 22.50
N SER A 280 19.55 -24.69 23.28
CA SER A 280 19.18 -24.64 24.71
C SER A 280 20.17 -23.89 25.59
N GLN A 281 21.44 -23.80 25.18
CA GLN A 281 22.50 -23.09 25.90
C GLN A 281 22.64 -21.61 25.50
N GLU A 282 21.98 -21.16 24.43
CA GLU A 282 21.99 -19.75 24.02
C GLU A 282 20.83 -19.08 24.75
N VAL A 283 21.12 -18.21 25.71
CA VAL A 283 20.11 -17.50 26.50
C VAL A 283 20.40 -16.02 26.42
N HIS A 284 19.45 -15.26 25.90
CA HIS A 284 19.46 -13.80 25.92
C HIS A 284 18.70 -13.32 27.15
N HIS A 285 19.27 -12.34 27.85
CA HIS A 285 18.64 -11.67 28.97
C HIS A 285 18.29 -10.25 28.55
N TYR A 286 17.03 -9.87 28.77
CA TYR A 286 16.53 -8.52 28.53
C TYR A 286 17.08 -7.52 29.55
#